data_AF-A0A966QB45-F1
#
_entry.id   AF-A0A966QB45-F1
#
_cell.length_a   1.000
_cell.length_b   1.000
_cell.length_c   1.000
_cell.angle_alpha   90.00
_cell.angle_beta   90.00
_cell.angle_gamma   90.00
#
_symmetry.space_group_name_H-M   'P 1'
#
loop_
_entity.id
_entity.type
_entity.pdbx_description
1 polymer ?
#
loop_
_entity_poly.entity_id
_entity_poly.type
_entity_poly.pdbx_seq_one_letter_code
_entity_poly.pdbx_strand_id
1 'polypeptide(L)' 'MIATLTSKGQITIPVRLRRRLRLRTGDRLAFDEQAPFLKACKAPMAGAWEHFRA' A
#
# COMPACT_ATOMS: atom_id res chain seq x y z
N MET A 1 8.50 8.42 -13.52
CA MET A 1 7.28 8.97 -12.89
C MET A 1 7.62 9.27 -11.45
N ILE A 2 7.46 10.51 -11.01
CA ILE A 2 7.85 11.00 -9.68
C ILE A 2 6.58 11.57 -9.03
N ALA A 3 6.45 11.42 -7.70
CA ALA A 3 5.41 12.07 -6.91
C ALA A 3 6.07 12.85 -5.78
N THR A 4 5.52 14.01 -5.45
CA THR A 4 6.03 14.87 -4.38
C THR A 4 5.37 14.52 -3.07
N LEU A 5 6.17 14.38 -2.02
CA LEU A 5 5.69 14.29 -0.65
C LEU A 5 5.17 15.66 -0.20
N THR A 6 3.91 15.73 0.22
CA THR A 6 3.34 16.96 0.79
C THR A 6 3.93 17.24 2.16
N SER A 7 3.75 18.47 2.67
CA SER A 7 4.16 18.86 4.03
C SER A 7 3.55 17.99 5.15
N LYS A 8 2.43 17.31 4.86
CA LYS A 8 1.75 16.38 5.78
C LYS A 8 2.21 14.93 5.62
N GLY A 9 3.24 14.66 4.81
CA GLY A 9 3.74 13.31 4.58
C GLY A 9 2.86 12.46 3.66
N GLN A 10 1.91 13.05 2.93
CA GLN A 10 1.05 12.33 1.98
C GLN A 10 1.68 12.32 0.59
N ILE A 11 1.52 11.20 -0.13
CA ILE A 11 1.81 11.08 -1.57
C ILE A 11 0.55 10.73 -2.34
N THR A 12 0.42 11.25 -3.55
CA THR A 12 -0.67 10.86 -4.46
C THR A 12 -0.21 9.69 -5.32
N ILE A 13 -0.95 8.57 -5.30
CA ILE A 13 -0.67 7.42 -6.18
C ILE A 13 -1.30 7.70 -7.56
N PRO A 14 -0.50 7.83 -8.64
CA PRO A 14 -0.99 8.11 -9.98
C PRO A 14 -2.02 7.06 -10.45
N VAL A 15 -3.01 7.51 -11.23
CA VAL A 15 -4.14 6.67 -11.67
C VAL A 15 -3.70 5.36 -12.35
N ARG A 16 -2.62 5.40 -13.14
CA ARG A 16 -2.06 4.22 -13.81
C ARG A 16 -1.56 3.17 -12.80
N LEU A 17 -0.91 3.60 -11.72
CA LEU A 17 -0.46 2.69 -10.65
C LEU A 17 -1.63 2.16 -9.83
N ARG A 18 -2.62 3.00 -9.48
CA ARG A 18 -3.83 2.56 -8.77
C ARG A 18 -4.56 1.45 -9.52
N ARG A 19 -4.78 1.63 -10.83
CA ARG A 19 -5.46 0.63 -11.68
C ARG A 19 -4.66 -0.66 -11.77
N ARG A 20 -3.35 -0.57 -12.05
CA ARG A 20 -2.46 -1.73 -12.17
C ARG A 20 -2.38 -2.54 -10.87
N LEU A 21 -2.32 -1.87 -9.73
CA LEU A 21 -2.20 -2.49 -8.41
C LEU A 21 -3.56 -2.74 -7.73
N ARG A 22 -4.67 -2.46 -8.43
CA ARG A 22 -6.06 -2.60 -7.93
C ARG A 22 -6.28 -1.92 -6.58
N LEU A 23 -5.67 -0.75 -6.40
CA LEU A 23 -5.85 0.10 -5.22
C LEU A 23 -7.14 0.90 -5.34
N ARG A 24 -7.96 0.83 -4.30
CA ARG A 24 -9.24 1.53 -4.18
C ARG A 24 -9.23 2.45 -2.96
N THR A 25 -10.07 3.47 -2.98
CA THR A 25 -10.31 4.29 -1.78
C THR A 25 -10.75 3.37 -0.62
N GLY A 26 -10.15 3.56 0.55
CA GLY A 26 -10.38 2.73 1.73
C GLY A 26 -9.45 1.51 1.86
N ASP A 27 -8.67 1.15 0.82
CA ASP A 27 -7.63 0.14 0.97
C ASP A 27 -6.57 0.60 1.99
N ARG A 28 -6.24 -0.29 2.92
CA ARG A 28 -5.14 -0.08 3.86
C ARG A 28 -3.84 -0.60 3.23
N LEU A 29 -2.78 0.17 3.38
CA LEU A 29 -1.43 -0.24 2.98
C LEU A 29 -0.58 -0.46 4.25
N ALA A 30 0.18 -1.55 4.28
CA ALA A 30 1.18 -1.82 5.30
C ALA A 30 2.55 -1.37 4.78
N PHE A 31 3.23 -0.55 5.58
CA PHE A 31 4.62 -0.16 5.31
C PHE A 31 5.57 -1.26 5.79
N ASP A 32 6.63 -1.46 5.03
CA ASP A 32 7.74 -2.34 5.39
C ASP A 32 8.88 -1.49 5.96
N GLU A 33 8.99 -1.46 7.29
CA GLU A 33 9.97 -0.62 8.01
C GLU A 33 11.42 -1.15 7.90
N GLN A 34 11.60 -2.39 7.47
CA GLN A 34 12.91 -2.99 7.29
C GLN A 34 13.45 -2.80 5.87
N ALA A 35 12.60 -2.34 4.94
CA ALA A 35 13.01 -2.10 3.57
C ALA A 35 13.96 -0.90 3.49
N PRO A 36 15.04 -0.97 2.68
CA PRO A 36 15.97 0.15 2.48
C PRO A 36 15.36 1.30 1.65
N PHE A 37 14.08 1.20 1.27
CA PHE A 37 13.33 2.19 0.51
C PHE A 37 11.85 2.15 0.91
N LEU A 38 11.10 3.21 0.59
CA LEU A 38 9.67 3.26 0.86
C LEU A 38 8.94 2.15 0.11
N LYS A 39 8.47 1.15 0.87
CA LYS A 39 7.73 0.01 0.37
C LYS A 39 6.43 -0.11 1.14
N ALA A 40 5.33 -0.18 0.41
CA ALA A 40 4.01 -0.38 0.97
C ALA A 40 3.21 -1.36 0.11
N CYS A 41 2.59 -2.34 0.75
CA CYS A 41 1.76 -3.36 0.10
C CYS A 41 0.33 -3.28 0.64
N LYS A 42 -0.66 -3.80 -0.10
CA LYS A 42 -2.01 -3.95 0.48
C LYS A 42 -1.90 -4.75 1.76
N ALA A 43 -2.46 -4.21 2.84
CA ALA A 43 -2.54 -4.94 4.09
C ALA A 43 -3.37 -6.20 3.84
N PRO A 44 -2.94 -7.37 4.35
CA PRO A 44 -3.82 -8.53 4.36
C PRO A 44 -5.09 -8.17 5.11
N MET A 45 -6.24 -8.70 4.67
CA MET A 45 -7.44 -8.62 5.49
C MET A 45 -7.12 -9.22 6.87
N ALA A 46 -7.57 -8.57 7.94
CA ALA A 46 -7.53 -9.18 9.26
C ALA A 46 -8.20 -10.57 9.16
N GLY A 47 -7.47 -11.61 9.55
CA GLY A 47 -7.92 -13.01 9.46
C GLY A 47 -7.63 -13.76 8.15
N ALA A 48 -6.99 -13.15 7.15
CA ALA A 48 -6.63 -13.84 5.90
C ALA A 48 -5.70 -15.05 6.10
N TRP A 49 -4.95 -15.07 7.21
CA TRP A 49 -4.05 -16.17 7.58
C TRP A 49 -4.71 -17.27 8.41
N GLU A 50 -5.94 -17.07 8.90
CA GLU A 50 -6.67 -18.10 9.67
C GLU A 50 -7.21 -19.21 8.77
N HIS A 51 -7.40 -18.94 7.47
CA HIS A 51 -7.86 -19.94 6.50
C HIS A 51 -6.75 -20.87 5.98
N PHE A 52 -5.47 -20.54 6.20
CA PHE A 52 -4.33 -21.32 5.70
C PHE A 52 -3.71 -22.26 6.75
N ARG A 53 -4.26 -22.31 7.98
CA ARG A 53 -3.79 -23.18 9.08
C ARG A 53 -4.78 -24.32 9.41
N ALA A 54 -5.57 -24.78 8.44
CA ALA A 54 -6.42 -25.96 8.54
C ALA A 54 -5.77 -27.16 7.83
#